data_AF-A0A1Q7Y7J0-F1
#
_entry.id   AF-A0A1Q7Y7J0-F1
#
_cell.length_a   1.000
_cell.length_b   1.000
_cell.length_c   1.000
_cell.angle_alpha   90.00
_cell.angle_beta   90.00
_cell.angle_gamma   90.00
#
_symmetry.space_group_name_H-M   'P 1'
#
loop_
_entity.id
_entity.type
_entity.pdbx_description
1 polymer ?
#
loop_
_entity_poly.entity_id
_entity_poly.type
_entity_poly.pdbx_seq_one_letter_code
_entity_poly.pdbx_strand_id
1 'polypeptide(L)'
;MLRLSLRVTKACTTRLSYIKWSHGRWILRLKVKRGREEVWPLPPDVKQAIDDYLELDHERRTMLGTDGLDQYIIQPHSNPRTL
;
A
#
# COMPACT_ATOMS: atom_id res chain seq x y z
N MET A 1 2.63 -3.04 12.37
CA MET A 1 3.81 -2.47 11.66
C MET A 1 4.17 -1.16 12.35
N LEU A 2 5.44 -1.02 12.73
CA LEU A 2 5.96 -0.12 13.78
C LEU A 2 5.45 1.33 13.83
N ARG A 3 5.23 2.00 12.68
CA ARG A 3 4.79 3.41 12.66
C ARG A 3 3.29 3.62 12.67
N LEU A 4 2.52 2.67 12.12
CA LEU A 4 1.06 2.77 12.00
C LEU A 4 0.31 1.81 12.93
N SER A 5 1.03 0.96 13.67
CA SER A 5 0.47 -0.12 14.51
C SER A 5 -0.53 -1.03 13.78
N LEU A 6 -0.48 -1.07 12.45
CA LEU A 6 -1.38 -1.88 11.64
C LEU A 6 -1.08 -3.37 11.78
N ARG A 7 -2.15 -4.18 11.77
CA ARG A 7 -2.03 -5.62 11.61
C ARG A 7 -1.39 -5.93 10.25
N VAL A 8 -0.50 -6.91 10.21
CA VAL A 8 0.17 -7.34 8.97
C VAL A 8 -0.84 -7.66 7.87
N THR A 9 -1.94 -8.34 8.22
CA THR A 9 -3.02 -8.65 7.28
C THR A 9 -3.62 -7.42 6.61
N LYS A 10 -3.69 -6.28 7.30
CA LYS A 10 -4.19 -5.03 6.70
C LYS A 10 -3.15 -4.37 5.81
N ALA A 11 -1.90 -4.37 6.23
CA ALA A 11 -0.79 -3.88 5.42
C ALA A 11 -0.71 -4.62 4.07
N CYS A 12 -0.80 -5.96 4.06
CA CYS A 12 -0.76 -6.76 2.84
C CYS A 12 -1.97 -6.54 1.91
N THR A 13 -3.13 -6.16 2.45
CA THR A 13 -4.33 -5.85 1.64
C THR A 13 -4.46 -4.37 1.27
N THR A 14 -3.47 -3.54 1.63
CA THR A 14 -3.55 -2.10 1.39
C THR A 14 -3.30 -1.80 -0.08
N ARG A 15 -4.16 -0.97 -0.67
CA ARG A 15 -4.05 -0.48 -2.05
C ARG A 15 -3.59 0.97 -2.07
N LEU A 16 -2.98 1.40 -3.19
CA LEU A 16 -2.55 2.79 -3.35
C LEU A 16 -3.72 3.78 -3.29
N SER A 17 -4.89 3.41 -3.83
CA SER A 17 -6.11 4.24 -3.80
C SER A 17 -6.60 4.60 -2.40
N TYR A 18 -6.15 3.87 -1.37
CA TYR A 18 -6.52 4.10 0.01
C TYR A 18 -5.71 5.23 0.65
N ILE A 19 -4.57 5.60 0.05
CA ILE A 19 -3.77 6.74 0.46
C ILE A 19 -4.34 8.00 -0.21
N LYS A 20 -4.68 9.01 0.59
CA LYS A 20 -5.21 10.28 0.10
C LYS A 20 -4.52 11.43 0.79
N TRP A 21 -4.34 12.53 0.08
CA TRP A 21 -3.95 13.80 0.69
C TRP A 21 -5.21 14.50 1.21
N SER A 22 -5.22 14.89 2.48
CA SER A 22 -6.36 15.58 3.09
C SER A 22 -5.87 16.57 4.15
N HIS A 23 -6.35 17.82 4.08
CA HIS A 23 -6.07 18.86 5.09
C HIS A 23 -4.57 18.98 5.45
N GLY A 24 -3.69 18.96 4.44
CA GLY A 24 -2.23 19.13 4.63
C GLY A 24 -1.49 17.90 5.17
N ARG A 25 -2.13 16.73 5.23
CA ARG A 25 -1.50 15.48 5.64
C ARG A 25 -1.90 14.31 4.75
N TRP A 26 -1.02 13.32 4.63
CA TRP A 26 -1.38 12.04 4.05
C TRP A 26 -2.24 11.26 5.05
N ILE A 27 -3.29 10.63 4.54
CA ILE A 27 -4.18 9.75 5.28
C ILE A 27 -4.32 8.42 4.56
N LEU A 28 -4.47 7.35 5.33
CA LEU A 28 -4.69 6.01 4.85
C LEU A 28 -6.08 5.53 5.31
N ARG A 29 -6.98 5.25 4.37
CA ARG A 29 -8.34 4.77 4.64
C ARG A 29 -8.38 3.24 4.61
N LEU A 30 -8.66 2.61 5.73
CA LEU A 30 -8.71 1.15 5.82
C LEU A 30 -10.05 0.67 6.34
N LYS A 31 -10.59 -0.37 5.71
CA LYS A 31 -11.73 -1.11 6.23
C LYS A 31 -11.29 -2.02 7.38
N VAL A 32 -11.80 -1.79 8.59
CA VAL A 32 -11.51 -2.56 9.79
C VAL A 32 -12.59 -3.62 10.07
N LYS A 33 -12.43 -4.37 11.18
CA LYS A 33 -13.42 -5.38 11.58
C LYS A 33 -14.81 -4.73 11.73
N ARG A 34 -15.85 -5.51 11.46
CA ARG A 34 -17.27 -5.06 11.42
C ARG A 34 -17.61 -4.07 10.30
N GLY A 35 -16.77 -3.98 9.27
CA GLY A 35 -17.07 -3.21 8.06
C GLY A 35 -16.94 -1.69 8.20
N ARG A 36 -16.46 -1.19 9.35
CA ARG A 36 -16.17 0.23 9.54
C ARG A 36 -14.95 0.65 8.72
N GLU A 37 -14.92 1.88 8.27
CA GLU A 37 -13.71 2.51 7.70
C GLU A 37 -13.06 3.38 8.77
N GLU A 38 -11.74 3.21 8.95
CA GLU A 38 -10.93 4.07 9.80
C GLU A 38 -9.93 4.85 8.96
N VAL A 39 -9.69 6.09 9.38
CA VAL A 39 -8.70 6.98 8.77
C VAL A 39 -7.47 7.00 9.67
N TRP A 40 -6.35 6.54 9.13
CA TRP A 40 -5.07 6.53 9.81
C TRP A 40 -4.21 7.68 9.27
N PRO A 41 -3.57 8.49 10.13
CA PRO A 41 -2.58 9.45 9.65
C PRO A 41 -1.40 8.68 9.06
N LEU A 42 -0.96 9.07 7.87
CA LEU A 42 0.22 8.53 7.22
C LEU A 42 1.34 9.57 7.32
N PRO A 43 2.37 9.34 8.15
CA PRO A 43 3.50 10.25 8.23
C PRO A 43 4.20 10.42 6.87
N PRO A 44 4.72 11.62 6.54
CA PRO A 44 5.38 11.88 5.26
C PRO A 44 6.57 10.94 4.98
N ASP A 45 7.36 10.58 6.00
CA ASP A 45 8.46 9.62 5.89
C ASP A 45 7.97 8.23 5.47
N VAL A 46 6.82 7.80 5.98
CA VAL A 46 6.23 6.52 5.61
C VAL A 46 5.68 6.57 4.18
N LYS A 47 5.11 7.70 3.75
CA LYS A 47 4.69 7.89 2.36
C LYS A 47 5.88 7.83 1.41
N GLN A 48 6.98 8.51 1.74
CA GLN A 48 8.20 8.48 0.93
C GLN A 48 8.73 7.04 0.80
N ALA A 49 8.82 6.31 1.91
CA ALA A 49 9.27 4.91 1.87
C ALA A 49 8.37 4.00 1.01
N ILE A 50 7.06 4.28 0.94
CA ILE A 50 6.14 3.57 0.04
C ILE A 50 6.44 3.92 -1.42
N ASP A 51 6.68 5.20 -1.73
CA ASP A 51 6.98 5.66 -3.09
C ASP A 51 8.31 5.06 -3.58
N ASP A 52 9.36 5.14 -2.77
CA ASP A 52 10.67 4.57 -3.08
C ASP A 52 10.57 3.06 -3.35
N TYR A 53 9.77 2.35 -2.54
CA TYR A 53 9.52 0.92 -2.73
C TYR A 53 8.80 0.64 -4.06
N LEU A 54 7.82 1.46 -4.44
CA LEU A 54 7.08 1.28 -5.69
C LEU A 54 7.93 1.60 -6.90
N GLU A 55 8.82 2.58 -6.81
CA GLU A 55 9.78 2.93 -7.85
C GLU A 55 10.75 1.77 -8.10
N LEU A 56 11.34 1.22 -7.03
CA LEU A 56 12.21 0.04 -7.12
C LEU A 56 11.51 -1.19 -7.70
N ASP A 57 10.20 -1.31 -7.49
CA ASP A 57 9.39 -2.44 -7.92
C ASP A 57 8.68 -2.22 -9.26
N HIS A 58 8.91 -1.08 -9.91
CA HIS A 58 8.14 -0.64 -11.07
C HIS A 58 8.31 -1.58 -12.27
N GLU A 59 9.54 -1.90 -12.65
CA GLU A 59 9.83 -2.78 -13.79
C GLU A 59 9.13 -4.14 -13.66
N ARG A 60 9.17 -4.74 -12.46
CA ARG A 60 8.51 -6.01 -12.19
C ARG A 60 7.00 -5.91 -12.34
N ARG A 61 6.39 -4.82 -11.84
CA ARG A 61 4.94 -4.60 -11.92
C ARG A 61 4.48 -4.42 -13.36
N THR A 62 5.26 -3.68 -14.15
CA THR A 62 4.97 -3.49 -15.58
C THR A 62 5.07 -4.81 -16.33
N MET A 63 6.09 -5.65 -16.07
CA MET A 63 6.19 -6.99 -16.66
C MET A 63 4.99 -7.89 -16.31
N LEU A 64 4.44 -7.76 -15.10
CA LEU A 64 3.28 -8.53 -14.64
C LEU A 64 1.93 -7.90 -15.01
N GLY A 65 1.92 -6.69 -15.59
CA GLY A 65 0.71 -5.92 -15.84
C GLY A 65 -0.06 -5.54 -14.57
N THR A 66 0.63 -5.42 -13.42
CA THR A 66 0.03 -5.10 -12.12
C THR A 66 0.25 -3.65 -11.70
N ASP A 67 0.81 -2.80 -12.57
CA ASP A 67 1.18 -1.40 -12.34
C ASP A 67 0.03 -0.38 -12.44
N GLY A 68 -1.23 -0.84 -12.30
CA GLY A 68 -2.41 0.01 -12.39
C GLY A 68 -2.61 0.98 -11.22
N LEU A 69 -3.56 1.92 -11.39
CA LEU A 69 -3.89 2.96 -10.40
C LEU A 69 -4.40 2.42 -9.04
N ASP A 70 -5.00 1.23 -9.02
CA ASP A 70 -5.51 0.56 -7.81
C ASP A 70 -4.74 -0.72 -7.46
N GLN A 71 -3.41 -0.66 -7.56
CA GLN A 71 -2.54 -1.77 -7.20
C GLN A 71 -2.36 -1.93 -5.69
N TYR A 72 -2.03 -3.15 -5.26
CA TYR A 72 -1.58 -3.42 -3.91
C TYR A 72 -0.22 -2.76 -3.67
N ILE A 73 -0.04 -2.17 -2.48
CA ILE A 73 1.25 -1.59 -2.10
C ILE A 73 2.29 -2.70 -2.02
N ILE A 74 1.97 -3.80 -1.34
CA ILE A 74 2.85 -4.96 -1.21
C ILE A 74 2.29 -6.06 -2.11
N GLN A 75 3.11 -6.56 -3.03
CA GLN A 75 2.78 -7.70 -3.87
C GLN A 75 3.75 -8.86 -3.61
N PRO A 76 3.31 -10.12 -3.70
CA PRO A 76 4.21 -11.27 -3.60
C PRO A 76 5.22 -11.23 -4.75
N HIS A 77 6.42 -11.76 -4.50
CA HIS A 77 7.35 -12.02 -5.58
C HIS A 77 6.77 -13.14 -6.46
N SER A 78 6.81 -12.97 -7.78
CA SER A 78 6.35 -13.98 -8.72
C SER A 78 7.13 -15.27 -8.48
N ASN A 79 6.43 -16.39 -8.30
CA ASN A 79 7.07 -17.68 -8.17
C ASN A 79 7.43 -18.18 -9.59
N PRO A 80 8.72 -18.31 -9.95
CA PRO A 80 9.13 -18.74 -11.28
C PRO A 80 8.73 -20.19 -11.58
N ARG A 81 8.30 -20.99 -10.59
CA ARG A 81 7.81 -22.36 -10.81
C ARG A 81 6.37 -22.44 -11.32
N THR A 82 5.63 -21.34 -11.30
CA THR A 82 4.22 -21.27 -11.68
C THR A 82 3.96 -20.29 -12.83
N LEU A 83 5.02 -19.78 -13.46
CA LEU A 83 4.99 -18.95 -14.65
C LEU A 83 5.25 -19.80 -15.90
#